data_AF-A0A6P8VIB1-F1
#
_entry.id   AF-A0A6P8VIB1-F1
#
_cell.length_a   1.000
_cell.length_b   1.000
_cell.length_c   1.000
_cell.angle_alpha   90.00
_cell.angle_beta   90.00
_cell.angle_gamma   90.00
#
_symmetry.space_group_name_H-M   'P 1'
#
loop_
_entity.id
_entity.type
_entity.pdbx_description
1 polymer ?
#
loop_
_entity_poly.entity_id
_entity_poly.type
_entity_poly.pdbx_seq_one_letter_code
_entity_poly.pdbx_strand_id
1 'polypeptide(L)'
;MNGHVKSMHFQRFMETATTLLSLLLVMAFDSSRTVAASRNQQCGDSVQKSLKLSRLLQKESVDLIKTYKASQGEMSELFCKVSVNNVPDPNISGLEPSEKIASIYTHLQEFFPHFEWVYKQQTDLQLPTSPLLSDLRRFTAGSRNLAYLIKPFYQSLFPNVPLPEGGPTTLPPPQNVFQQKVYGCVVLKTFKELLSNVSRELRSLKSQVCRRRTHTNTLF
;
A
#
# COMPACT_ATOMS: atom_id res chain seq x y z
N MET A 1 -52.30 -17.25 -45.87
CA MET A 1 -51.12 -17.65 -45.07
C MET A 1 -50.10 -16.51 -45.09
N ASN A 2 -50.02 -15.64 -44.06
CA ASN A 2 -49.02 -14.57 -43.96
C ASN A 2 -48.67 -14.16 -42.50
N GLY A 3 -49.12 -14.94 -41.50
CA GLY A 3 -48.92 -14.62 -40.07
C GLY A 3 -47.57 -15.09 -39.50
N HIS A 4 -46.92 -16.09 -40.10
CA HIS A 4 -45.75 -16.74 -39.51
C HIS A 4 -44.42 -15.99 -39.78
N VAL A 5 -44.34 -15.22 -40.86
CA VAL A 5 -43.11 -14.50 -41.26
C VAL A 5 -42.88 -13.22 -40.45
N LYS A 6 -43.95 -12.50 -40.09
CA LYS A 6 -43.86 -11.30 -39.23
C LYS A 6 -43.43 -11.62 -37.80
N SER A 7 -43.81 -12.79 -37.27
CA SER A 7 -43.45 -13.23 -35.92
C SER A 7 -41.96 -13.56 -35.78
N MET A 8 -41.34 -14.23 -36.78
CA MET A 8 -39.90 -14.53 -36.74
C MET A 8 -39.01 -13.28 -36.81
N HIS A 9 -39.38 -12.29 -37.63
CA HIS A 9 -38.62 -11.04 -37.71
C HIS A 9 -38.64 -10.25 -36.40
N PHE A 10 -39.79 -10.23 -35.72
CA PHE A 10 -39.93 -9.55 -34.43
C PHE A 10 -39.11 -10.26 -33.33
N GLN A 11 -39.14 -11.59 -33.31
CA GLN A 11 -38.38 -12.39 -32.35
C GLN A 11 -36.86 -12.25 -32.54
N ARG A 12 -36.38 -12.26 -33.79
CA ARG A 12 -34.97 -12.04 -34.11
C ARG A 12 -34.50 -10.62 -33.76
N PHE A 13 -35.36 -9.62 -33.93
CA PHE A 13 -35.07 -8.23 -33.55
C PHE A 13 -34.98 -8.07 -32.02
N MET A 14 -35.86 -8.74 -31.29
CA MET A 14 -35.86 -8.77 -29.82
C MET A 14 -34.62 -9.45 -29.24
N GLU A 15 -34.16 -10.55 -29.84
CA GLU A 15 -32.90 -11.24 -29.47
C GLU A 15 -31.67 -10.36 -29.72
N THR A 16 -31.62 -9.67 -30.87
CA THR A 16 -30.53 -8.71 -31.14
C THR A 16 -30.57 -7.50 -30.21
N ALA A 17 -31.76 -7.01 -29.85
CA ALA A 17 -31.91 -5.87 -28.94
C ALA A 17 -31.51 -6.24 -27.50
N THR A 18 -31.89 -7.42 -27.02
CA THR A 18 -31.50 -7.91 -25.69
C THR A 18 -30.00 -8.17 -25.58
N THR A 19 -29.38 -8.79 -26.60
CA THR A 19 -27.92 -8.98 -26.61
C THR A 19 -27.15 -7.67 -26.65
N LEU A 20 -27.60 -6.68 -27.44
CA LEU A 20 -27.04 -5.32 -27.43
C LEU A 20 -27.22 -4.64 -26.08
N LEU A 21 -28.40 -4.76 -25.46
CA LEU A 21 -28.67 -4.20 -24.14
C LEU A 21 -27.77 -4.84 -23.08
N SER A 22 -27.60 -6.17 -23.10
CA SER A 22 -26.68 -6.88 -22.20
C SER A 22 -25.23 -6.43 -22.39
N LEU A 23 -24.77 -6.27 -23.63
CA LEU A 23 -23.44 -5.74 -23.95
C LEU A 23 -23.28 -4.30 -23.48
N LEU A 24 -24.27 -3.45 -23.68
CA LEU A 24 -24.27 -2.06 -23.21
C LEU A 24 -24.29 -1.97 -21.69
N LEU A 25 -25.02 -2.86 -21.00
CA LEU A 25 -25.05 -2.93 -19.55
C LEU A 25 -23.72 -3.42 -18.98
N VAL A 26 -23.07 -4.41 -19.61
CA VAL A 26 -21.72 -4.86 -19.24
C VAL A 26 -20.70 -3.74 -19.49
N MET A 27 -20.74 -3.07 -20.64
CA MET A 27 -19.86 -1.94 -20.92
C MET A 27 -20.13 -0.74 -20.01
N ALA A 28 -21.37 -0.47 -19.61
CA ALA A 28 -21.72 0.58 -18.66
C ALA A 28 -21.27 0.22 -17.23
N PHE A 29 -21.33 -1.06 -16.86
CA PHE A 29 -20.83 -1.57 -15.58
C PHE A 29 -19.30 -1.51 -15.52
N ASP A 30 -18.61 -1.93 -16.58
CA ASP A 30 -17.15 -1.80 -16.68
C ASP A 30 -16.71 -0.32 -16.81
N SER A 31 -17.49 0.52 -17.49
CA SER A 31 -17.24 1.96 -17.59
C SER A 31 -17.51 2.71 -16.28
N SER A 32 -18.34 2.18 -15.39
CA SER A 32 -18.57 2.76 -14.06
C SER A 32 -17.57 2.25 -13.02
N ARG A 33 -16.96 1.07 -13.24
CA ARG A 33 -15.81 0.61 -12.46
C ARG A 33 -14.51 1.33 -12.83
N THR A 34 -14.38 1.81 -14.06
CA THR A 34 -13.28 2.70 -14.47
C THR A 34 -13.54 4.12 -13.94
N VAL A 35 -13.25 4.32 -12.65
CA VAL A 35 -13.19 5.66 -12.06
C VAL A 35 -12.19 6.48 -12.86
N ALA A 36 -12.67 7.54 -13.52
CA ALA A 36 -11.81 8.49 -14.21
C ALA A 36 -10.79 9.07 -13.22
N ALA A 37 -9.57 8.54 -13.24
CA ALA A 37 -8.47 9.05 -12.44
C ALA A 37 -8.37 10.56 -12.69
N SER A 38 -8.53 11.35 -11.62
CA SER A 38 -8.59 12.80 -11.76
C SER A 38 -7.28 13.31 -12.36
N ARG A 39 -7.38 14.00 -13.50
CA ARG A 39 -6.25 14.56 -14.26
C ARG A 39 -5.71 15.82 -13.56
N ASN A 40 -5.36 15.70 -12.29
CA ASN A 40 -5.09 16.82 -11.40
C ASN A 40 -3.58 16.96 -11.14
N GLN A 41 -3.00 18.14 -11.33
CA GLN A 41 -1.61 18.43 -11.00
C GLN A 41 -1.27 18.11 -9.54
N GLN A 42 -2.27 18.25 -8.65
CA GLN A 42 -2.21 17.90 -7.23
C GLN A 42 -2.02 16.39 -6.99
N CYS A 43 -2.43 15.53 -7.93
CA CYS A 43 -2.11 14.09 -7.93
C CYS A 43 -0.60 13.89 -8.02
N GLY A 44 0.03 14.56 -8.99
CA GLY A 44 1.46 14.44 -9.26
C GLY A 44 2.32 14.83 -8.05
N ASP A 45 1.94 15.90 -7.37
CA ASP A 45 2.66 16.38 -6.18
C ASP A 45 2.47 15.44 -4.98
N SER A 46 1.25 14.94 -4.75
CA SER A 46 0.95 14.01 -3.66
C SER A 46 1.71 12.68 -3.83
N VAL A 47 1.65 12.07 -5.01
CA VAL A 47 2.41 10.83 -5.30
C VAL A 47 3.91 11.07 -5.18
N GLN A 48 4.39 12.22 -5.66
CA GLN A 48 5.81 12.54 -5.58
C GLN A 48 6.29 12.70 -4.14
N LYS A 49 5.49 13.33 -3.26
CA LYS A 49 5.81 13.43 -1.83
C LYS A 49 5.86 12.06 -1.18
N SER A 50 4.85 11.21 -1.40
CA SER A 50 4.81 9.83 -0.87
C SER A 50 5.97 8.98 -1.39
N LEU A 51 6.34 9.12 -2.67
CA LEU A 51 7.48 8.43 -3.28
C LEU A 51 8.82 8.89 -2.70
N LYS A 52 8.99 10.19 -2.44
CA LYS A 52 10.20 10.71 -1.80
C LYS A 52 10.32 10.20 -0.37
N LEU A 53 9.23 10.25 0.39
CA LEU A 53 9.23 9.81 1.79
C LEU A 53 9.45 8.30 1.92
N SER A 54 8.80 7.48 1.09
CA SER A 54 9.02 6.02 1.09
C SER A 54 10.48 5.65 0.80
N ARG A 55 11.14 6.32 -0.15
CA ARG A 55 12.59 6.12 -0.41
C ARG A 55 13.47 6.59 0.74
N LEU A 56 13.13 7.72 1.37
CA LEU A 56 13.86 8.21 2.53
C LEU A 56 13.78 7.20 3.68
N LEU A 57 12.57 6.77 4.03
CA LEU A 57 12.36 5.74 5.05
C LEU A 57 13.05 4.42 4.67
N GLN A 58 13.06 4.04 3.40
CA GLN A 58 13.79 2.84 2.97
C GLN A 58 15.28 2.98 3.28
N LYS A 59 15.88 4.14 3.02
CA LYS A 59 17.28 4.40 3.37
C LYS A 59 17.49 4.41 4.89
N GLU A 60 16.66 5.13 5.62
CA GLU A 60 16.72 5.20 7.09
C GLU A 60 16.54 3.82 7.75
N SER A 61 15.72 2.95 7.17
CA SER A 61 15.52 1.58 7.66
C SER A 61 16.80 0.75 7.61
N VAL A 62 17.66 0.98 6.61
CA VAL A 62 18.95 0.28 6.49
C VAL A 62 19.83 0.64 7.68
N ASP A 63 19.90 1.91 8.03
CA ASP A 63 20.72 2.38 9.14
C ASP A 63 20.11 2.02 10.49
N LEU A 64 18.78 2.11 10.63
CA LEU A 64 18.06 1.63 11.81
C LEU A 64 18.29 0.13 12.06
N ILE A 65 18.28 -0.72 11.03
CA ILE A 65 18.55 -2.16 11.18
C ILE A 65 19.99 -2.39 11.66
N LYS A 66 20.96 -1.59 11.18
CA LYS A 66 22.36 -1.67 11.65
C LYS A 66 22.44 -1.27 13.13
N THR A 67 21.85 -0.13 13.50
CA THR A 67 21.80 0.32 14.90
C THR A 67 21.13 -0.71 15.78
N TYR A 68 19.98 -1.26 15.34
CA TYR A 68 19.25 -2.29 16.06
C TYR A 68 20.15 -3.49 16.37
N LYS A 69 20.82 -4.05 15.35
CA LYS A 69 21.75 -5.18 15.52
C LYS A 69 22.88 -4.86 16.48
N ALA A 70 23.54 -3.72 16.31
CA ALA A 70 24.65 -3.30 17.16
C ALA A 70 24.23 -3.19 18.64
N SER A 71 23.01 -2.72 18.90
CA SER A 71 22.45 -2.61 20.25
C SER A 71 22.00 -3.94 20.87
N GLN A 72 21.99 -5.05 20.13
CA GLN A 72 21.56 -6.35 20.67
C GLN A 72 22.70 -7.23 21.22
N GLY A 73 23.97 -6.86 21.00
CA GLY A 73 25.15 -7.62 21.42
C GLY A 73 25.61 -8.68 20.40
N GLU A 74 26.29 -9.72 20.88
CA GLU A 74 26.83 -10.81 20.05
C GLU A 74 25.72 -11.59 19.31
N MET A 75 26.07 -12.23 18.19
CA MET A 75 25.16 -13.02 17.33
C MET A 75 24.02 -12.24 16.64
N SER A 76 24.07 -10.90 16.67
CA SER A 76 23.05 -10.03 16.09
C SER A 76 22.88 -10.14 14.57
N GLU A 77 23.88 -10.67 13.87
CA GLU A 77 23.78 -10.96 12.43
C GLU A 77 22.77 -12.06 12.09
N LEU A 78 22.48 -12.95 13.04
CA LEU A 78 21.56 -14.08 12.84
C LEU A 78 20.10 -13.69 13.11
N PHE A 79 19.84 -12.67 13.94
CA PHE A 79 18.49 -12.34 14.39
C PHE A 79 17.52 -12.03 13.25
N CYS A 80 17.98 -11.41 12.17
CA CYS A 80 17.13 -10.98 11.05
C CYS A 80 17.05 -12.01 9.91
N LYS A 81 17.67 -13.19 10.12
CA LYS A 81 17.64 -14.31 9.17
C LYS A 81 16.62 -15.37 9.56
N VAL A 82 16.19 -15.37 10.82
CA VAL A 82 15.19 -16.32 11.33
C VAL A 82 13.81 -15.91 10.82
N SER A 83 13.02 -16.90 10.37
CA SER A 83 11.62 -16.67 10.03
C SER A 83 10.79 -16.56 11.31
N VAL A 84 9.89 -15.58 11.37
CA VAL A 84 9.00 -15.37 12.50
C VAL A 84 7.57 -15.25 11.99
N ASN A 85 6.67 -15.97 12.63
CA ASN A 85 5.24 -15.88 12.36
C ASN A 85 4.68 -14.56 12.90
N ASN A 86 3.50 -14.16 12.42
CA ASN A 86 2.79 -12.96 12.90
C ASN A 86 3.53 -11.64 12.62
N VAL A 87 4.22 -11.58 11.47
CA VAL A 87 4.70 -10.32 10.86
C VAL A 87 3.92 -10.13 9.57
N PRO A 88 3.42 -8.91 9.25
CA PRO A 88 2.58 -8.71 8.08
C PRO A 88 3.37 -8.94 6.79
N ASP A 89 2.67 -9.38 5.74
CA ASP A 89 3.24 -9.58 4.42
C ASP A 89 3.68 -8.23 3.82
N PRO A 90 4.92 -8.08 3.32
CA PRO A 90 5.37 -6.84 2.69
C PRO A 90 4.89 -6.66 1.25
N ASN A 91 4.24 -7.65 0.64
CA ASN A 91 3.82 -7.61 -0.75
C ASN A 91 2.56 -6.80 -0.96
N ILE A 92 2.57 -5.93 -1.98
CA ILE A 92 1.39 -5.16 -2.36
C ILE A 92 0.51 -6.02 -3.26
N SER A 93 -0.77 -6.13 -2.90
CA SER A 93 -1.80 -6.87 -3.64
C SER A 93 -2.68 -5.93 -4.48
N GLY A 94 -3.54 -6.50 -5.32
CA GLY A 94 -4.45 -5.76 -6.18
C GLY A 94 -3.93 -5.58 -7.61
N LEU A 95 -4.87 -5.58 -8.55
CA LEU A 95 -4.60 -5.37 -9.98
C LEU A 95 -4.80 -3.90 -10.34
N GLU A 96 -5.85 -3.29 -9.81
CA GLU A 96 -6.23 -1.91 -10.09
C GLU A 96 -5.47 -0.90 -9.24
N PRO A 97 -5.26 0.34 -9.72
CA PRO A 97 -4.59 1.39 -8.95
C PRO A 97 -5.21 1.66 -7.57
N SER A 98 -6.53 1.62 -7.46
CA SER A 98 -7.25 1.79 -6.20
C SER A 98 -6.90 0.67 -5.21
N GLU A 99 -6.97 -0.59 -5.66
CA GLU A 99 -6.65 -1.76 -4.85
C GLU A 99 -5.19 -1.72 -4.36
N LYS A 100 -4.25 -1.35 -5.24
CA LYS A 100 -2.83 -1.23 -4.89
C LYS A 100 -2.57 -0.15 -3.85
N ILE A 101 -3.17 1.04 -4.01
CA ILE A 101 -3.02 2.14 -3.04
C ILE A 101 -3.68 1.76 -1.70
N ALA A 102 -4.83 1.10 -1.74
CA ALA A 102 -5.50 0.58 -0.56
C ALA A 102 -4.63 -0.47 0.15
N SER A 103 -4.05 -1.43 -0.57
CA SER A 103 -3.12 -2.43 -0.03
C SER A 103 -1.89 -1.76 0.62
N ILE A 104 -1.29 -0.76 -0.03
CA ILE A 104 -0.20 0.02 0.57
C ILE A 104 -0.62 0.62 1.91
N TYR A 105 -1.79 1.29 1.95
CA TYR A 105 -2.28 1.90 3.16
C TYR A 105 -2.53 0.88 4.27
N THR A 106 -3.20 -0.22 3.95
CA THR A 106 -3.51 -1.31 4.89
C THR A 106 -2.23 -1.89 5.49
N HIS A 107 -1.24 -2.26 4.67
CA HIS A 107 0.01 -2.81 5.19
C HIS A 107 0.77 -1.80 6.05
N LEU A 108 0.77 -0.50 5.70
CA LEU A 108 1.37 0.51 6.59
C LEU A 108 0.70 0.54 7.97
N GLN A 109 -0.63 0.44 8.03
CA GLN A 109 -1.38 0.39 9.29
C GLN A 109 -1.06 -0.86 10.10
N GLU A 110 -1.00 -2.03 9.45
CA GLU A 110 -0.70 -3.32 10.09
C GLU A 110 0.67 -3.32 10.78
N PHE A 111 1.65 -2.58 10.25
CA PHE A 111 2.97 -2.49 10.88
C PHE A 111 3.02 -1.60 12.13
N PHE A 112 2.06 -0.71 12.37
CA PHE A 112 2.14 0.23 13.49
C PHE A 112 2.07 -0.42 14.87
N PRO A 113 1.16 -1.38 15.15
CA PRO A 113 1.18 -2.14 16.39
C PRO A 113 2.51 -2.88 16.60
N HIS A 114 3.11 -3.39 15.52
CA HIS A 114 4.40 -4.08 15.59
C HIS A 114 5.55 -3.15 15.97
N PHE A 115 5.57 -1.91 15.47
CA PHE A 115 6.56 -0.92 15.89
C PHE A 115 6.42 -0.52 17.35
N GLU A 116 5.19 -0.32 17.83
CA GLU A 116 4.94 -0.02 19.24
C GLU A 116 5.40 -1.18 20.13
N TRP A 117 5.12 -2.41 19.72
CA TRP A 117 5.55 -3.60 20.43
C TRP A 117 7.07 -3.72 20.49
N VAL A 118 7.76 -3.55 19.35
CA VAL A 118 9.23 -3.60 19.27
C VAL A 118 9.84 -2.47 20.11
N TYR A 119 9.28 -1.26 20.05
CA TYR A 119 9.73 -0.15 20.86
C TYR A 119 9.61 -0.47 22.36
N LYS A 120 8.47 -1.00 22.80
CA LYS A 120 8.25 -1.41 24.20
C LYS A 120 9.23 -2.50 24.65
N GLN A 121 9.46 -3.52 23.82
CA GLN A 121 10.46 -4.54 24.12
C GLN A 121 11.86 -3.92 24.27
N GLN A 122 12.21 -2.96 23.41
CA GLN A 122 13.51 -2.31 23.50
C GLN A 122 13.63 -1.36 24.70
N THR A 123 12.55 -0.75 25.18
CA THR A 123 12.63 0.06 26.42
C THR A 123 12.97 -0.78 27.64
N ASP A 124 12.62 -2.06 27.65
CA ASP A 124 12.97 -3.00 28.74
C ASP A 124 14.42 -3.49 28.64
N LEU A 125 15.01 -3.44 27.43
CA LEU A 125 16.34 -3.99 27.14
C LEU A 125 17.45 -2.93 27.04
N GLN A 126 17.09 -1.66 26.82
CA GLN A 126 18.01 -0.59 26.50
C GLN A 126 17.97 0.50 27.57
N LEU A 127 19.10 1.20 27.76
CA LEU A 127 19.10 2.42 28.57
C LEU A 127 18.18 3.49 27.92
N PRO A 128 17.51 4.35 28.69
CA PRO A 128 16.63 5.39 28.15
C PRO A 128 17.31 6.35 27.17
N THR A 129 18.62 6.52 27.29
CA THR A 129 19.46 7.36 26.41
C THR A 129 19.97 6.63 25.17
N SER A 130 19.56 5.37 24.96
CA SER A 130 20.01 4.57 23.82
C SER A 130 19.60 5.21 22.49
N PRO A 131 20.55 5.41 21.55
CA PRO A 131 20.24 5.92 20.21
C PRO A 131 19.18 5.10 19.49
N LEU A 132 19.12 3.78 19.74
CA LEU A 132 18.15 2.89 19.14
C LEU A 132 16.70 3.31 19.44
N LEU A 133 16.40 3.72 20.68
CA LEU A 133 15.05 4.13 21.07
C LEU A 133 14.63 5.40 20.34
N SER A 134 15.56 6.35 20.19
CA SER A 134 15.33 7.57 19.40
C SER A 134 15.08 7.26 17.93
N ASP A 135 15.91 6.40 17.34
CA ASP A 135 15.79 6.01 15.94
C ASP A 135 14.49 5.25 15.65
N LEU A 136 14.08 4.31 16.53
CA LEU A 136 12.80 3.60 16.43
C LEU A 136 11.61 4.56 16.48
N ARG A 137 11.63 5.53 17.40
CA ARG A 137 10.56 6.53 17.53
C ARG A 137 10.46 7.41 16.29
N ARG A 138 11.60 7.94 15.81
CA ARG A 138 11.67 8.77 14.59
C ARG A 138 11.17 7.99 13.38
N PHE A 139 11.62 6.76 13.22
CA PHE A 139 11.23 5.90 12.10
C PHE A 139 9.74 5.56 12.12
N THR A 140 9.18 5.28 13.30
CA THR A 140 7.75 5.04 13.48
C THR A 140 6.92 6.28 13.11
N ALA A 141 7.33 7.45 13.56
CA ALA A 141 6.66 8.71 13.22
C ALA A 141 6.71 8.99 11.71
N GLY A 142 7.87 8.80 11.08
CA GLY A 142 8.01 8.94 9.63
C GLY A 142 7.14 7.96 8.85
N SER A 143 7.04 6.72 9.31
CA SER A 143 6.17 5.68 8.72
C SER A 143 4.68 6.03 8.83
N ARG A 144 4.25 6.59 9.97
CA ARG A 144 2.89 7.14 10.14
C ARG A 144 2.63 8.31 9.21
N ASN A 145 3.60 9.21 9.04
CA ASN A 145 3.49 10.32 8.11
C ASN A 145 3.33 9.84 6.66
N LEU A 146 3.99 8.73 6.27
CA LEU A 146 3.77 8.12 4.96
C LEU A 146 2.31 7.66 4.79
N ALA A 147 1.74 6.95 5.76
CA ALA A 147 0.33 6.55 5.70
C ALA A 147 -0.62 7.77 5.66
N TYR A 148 -0.29 8.82 6.42
CA TYR A 148 -1.02 10.09 6.42
C TYR A 148 -0.99 10.79 5.05
N LEU A 149 0.09 10.65 4.26
CA LEU A 149 0.14 11.15 2.88
C LEU A 149 -0.63 10.27 1.89
N ILE A 150 -0.63 8.95 2.10
CA ILE A 150 -1.31 8.00 1.22
C ILE A 150 -2.84 8.12 1.31
N LYS A 151 -3.40 8.32 2.50
CA LYS A 151 -4.86 8.44 2.71
C LYS A 151 -5.53 9.54 1.88
N PRO A 152 -5.14 10.83 1.98
CA PRO A 152 -5.75 11.89 1.19
C PRO A 152 -5.43 11.75 -0.30
N PHE A 153 -4.27 11.18 -0.65
CA PHE A 153 -3.94 10.85 -2.03
C PHE A 153 -4.94 9.85 -2.63
N TYR A 154 -5.25 8.77 -1.89
CA TYR A 154 -6.28 7.81 -2.29
C TYR A 154 -7.65 8.46 -2.43
N GLN A 155 -8.09 9.20 -1.40
CA GLN A 155 -9.40 9.85 -1.39
C GLN A 155 -9.58 10.87 -2.52
N SER A 156 -8.51 11.57 -2.90
CA SER A 156 -8.53 12.50 -4.04
C SER A 156 -8.67 11.80 -5.39
N LEU A 157 -8.24 10.55 -5.52
CA LEU A 157 -8.31 9.78 -6.76
C LEU A 157 -9.58 8.95 -6.86
N PHE A 158 -10.03 8.41 -5.74
CA PHE A 158 -11.15 7.48 -5.65
C PHE A 158 -12.14 7.96 -4.59
N PRO A 159 -12.77 9.14 -4.77
CA PRO A 159 -13.63 9.75 -3.75
C PRO A 159 -14.86 8.90 -3.37
N ASN A 160 -15.31 8.03 -4.29
CA ASN A 160 -16.47 7.17 -4.10
C ASN A 160 -16.10 5.76 -3.62
N VAL A 161 -14.82 5.46 -3.46
CA VAL A 161 -14.37 4.14 -3.00
C VAL A 161 -13.87 4.29 -1.57
N PRO A 162 -14.47 3.59 -0.59
CA PRO A 162 -13.98 3.66 0.78
C PRO A 162 -12.57 3.09 0.85
N LEU A 163 -11.74 3.70 1.70
CA LEU A 163 -10.45 3.13 2.05
C LEU A 163 -10.68 2.08 3.14
N PRO A 164 -10.14 0.85 3.02
CA PRO A 164 -10.28 -0.15 4.08
C PRO A 164 -9.77 0.40 5.41
N GLU A 165 -10.50 0.13 6.47
CA GLU A 165 -10.00 0.35 7.82
C GLU A 165 -8.96 -0.74 8.13
N GLY A 166 -7.86 -0.35 8.78
CA GLY A 166 -6.80 -1.31 9.13
C GLY A 166 -7.37 -2.45 9.96
N GLY A 167 -7.13 -3.69 9.54
CA GLY A 167 -7.63 -4.87 10.22
C GLY A 167 -6.93 -5.12 11.56
N PRO A 168 -7.52 -5.95 12.43
CA PRO A 168 -6.85 -6.38 13.66
C PRO A 168 -5.53 -7.07 13.30
N THR A 169 -4.43 -6.52 13.81
CA THR A 169 -3.09 -7.10 13.62
C THR A 169 -2.78 -8.04 14.80
N THR A 170 -2.42 -9.28 14.50
CA THR A 170 -2.04 -10.25 15.51
C THR A 170 -0.60 -10.00 15.98
N LEU A 171 -0.43 -9.60 17.23
CA LEU A 171 0.89 -9.52 17.87
C LEU A 171 1.35 -10.91 18.32
N PRO A 172 2.68 -11.16 18.39
CA PRO A 172 3.18 -12.41 18.92
C PRO A 172 2.80 -12.59 20.40
N PRO A 173 2.72 -13.85 20.89
CA PRO A 173 2.55 -14.13 22.32
C PRO A 173 3.75 -13.61 23.12
N PRO A 174 3.70 -13.65 24.47
CA PRO A 174 4.86 -13.32 25.31
C PRO A 174 6.13 -14.04 24.86
N GLN A 175 7.22 -13.28 24.73
CA GLN A 175 8.48 -13.73 24.15
C GLN A 175 9.61 -13.61 25.18
N ASN A 176 10.54 -14.56 25.18
CA ASN A 176 11.81 -14.39 25.89
C ASN A 176 12.71 -13.35 25.19
N VAL A 177 13.74 -12.85 25.87
CA VAL A 177 14.62 -11.79 25.36
C VAL A 177 15.18 -12.10 23.96
N PHE A 178 15.61 -13.35 23.71
CA PHE A 178 16.13 -13.74 22.40
C PHE A 178 15.05 -13.63 21.32
N GLN A 179 13.84 -14.12 21.57
CA GLN A 179 12.71 -14.03 20.65
C GLN A 179 12.31 -12.58 20.38
N GLN A 180 12.35 -11.70 21.39
CA GLN A 180 12.08 -10.26 21.22
C GLN A 180 13.10 -9.60 20.27
N LYS A 181 14.39 -9.93 20.44
CA LYS A 181 15.48 -9.45 19.58
C LYS A 181 15.33 -9.91 18.13
N VAL A 182 15.01 -11.19 17.94
CA VAL A 182 14.73 -11.77 16.62
C VAL A 182 13.53 -11.10 15.98
N TYR A 183 12.42 -11.03 16.72
CA TYR A 183 11.17 -10.44 16.26
C TYR A 183 11.34 -8.99 15.80
N GLY A 184 11.97 -8.14 16.63
CA GLY A 184 12.18 -6.75 16.28
C GLY A 184 13.03 -6.58 15.03
N CYS A 185 14.08 -7.38 14.84
CA CYS A 185 14.85 -7.28 13.61
C CYS A 185 14.06 -7.75 12.37
N VAL A 186 13.27 -8.81 12.49
CA VAL A 186 12.43 -9.31 11.39
C VAL A 186 11.39 -8.26 11.01
N VAL A 187 10.67 -7.66 11.97
CA VAL A 187 9.72 -6.56 11.71
C VAL A 187 10.38 -5.42 10.93
N LEU A 188 11.54 -4.94 11.37
CA LEU A 188 12.25 -3.85 10.69
C LEU A 188 12.71 -4.22 9.27
N LYS A 189 13.19 -5.46 9.09
CA LYS A 189 13.60 -5.97 7.77
C LYS A 189 12.40 -6.11 6.84
N THR A 190 11.31 -6.71 7.29
CA THR A 190 10.11 -6.90 6.48
C THR A 190 9.50 -5.54 6.11
N PHE A 191 9.49 -4.58 7.02
CA PHE A 191 9.02 -3.24 6.69
C PHE A 191 9.91 -2.52 5.67
N LYS A 192 11.23 -2.71 5.72
CA LYS A 192 12.14 -2.22 4.65
C LYS A 192 11.75 -2.81 3.29
N GLU A 193 11.39 -4.08 3.23
CA GLU A 193 10.92 -4.74 2.01
C GLU A 193 9.59 -4.14 1.53
N LEU A 194 8.65 -3.91 2.45
CA LEU A 194 7.41 -3.18 2.17
C LEU A 194 7.69 -1.80 1.57
N LEU A 195 8.59 -1.00 2.17
CA LEU A 195 8.95 0.33 1.65
C LEU A 195 9.55 0.29 0.23
N SER A 196 10.29 -0.77 -0.10
CA SER A 196 10.79 -1.03 -1.45
C SER A 196 9.64 -1.27 -2.43
N ASN A 197 8.70 -2.13 -2.05
CA ASN A 197 7.52 -2.45 -2.84
C ASN A 197 6.63 -1.21 -3.03
N VAL A 198 6.36 -0.45 -1.95
CA VAL A 198 5.65 0.84 -1.99
C VAL A 198 6.32 1.81 -2.95
N SER A 199 7.65 1.97 -2.87
CA SER A 199 8.39 2.87 -3.75
C SER A 199 8.30 2.46 -5.24
N ARG A 200 8.21 1.16 -5.52
CA ARG A 200 8.02 0.62 -6.87
C ARG A 200 6.60 0.92 -7.37
N GLU A 201 5.59 0.60 -6.57
CA GLU A 201 4.19 0.81 -6.94
C GLU A 201 3.86 2.30 -7.10
N LEU A 202 4.29 3.17 -6.19
CA LEU A 202 4.08 4.62 -6.32
C LEU A 202 4.71 5.21 -7.58
N ARG A 203 5.86 4.67 -8.01
CA ARG A 203 6.49 5.07 -9.28
C ARG A 203 5.62 4.66 -10.48
N SER A 204 5.09 3.45 -10.46
CA SER A 204 4.17 2.95 -11.50
C SER A 204 2.89 3.78 -11.54
N LEU A 205 2.25 3.96 -10.39
CA LEU A 205 1.01 4.72 -10.21
C LEU A 205 1.17 6.17 -10.69
N LYS A 206 2.29 6.83 -10.40
CA LYS A 206 2.55 8.19 -10.91
C LYS A 206 2.34 8.30 -12.41
N SER A 207 2.77 7.29 -13.17
CA SER A 207 2.64 7.26 -14.63
C SER A 207 1.23 6.93 -15.11
N GLN A 208 0.50 6.10 -14.35
CA GLN A 208 -0.82 5.59 -14.71
C GLN A 208 -1.94 6.59 -14.36
N VAL A 209 -1.92 7.17 -13.16
CA VAL A 209 -3.05 7.97 -12.63
C VAL A 209 -2.80 9.48 -12.59
N CYS A 210 -1.55 9.95 -12.65
CA CYS A 210 -1.23 11.38 -12.54
C CYS A 210 -0.69 12.02 -13.84
N ARG A 211 -1.12 11.53 -15.02
CA ARG A 211 -0.57 11.98 -16.32
C ARG A 211 -0.77 13.50 -16.53
N ARG A 212 0.33 14.23 -16.76
CA ARG A 212 0.33 15.67 -17.10
C ARG A 212 -0.19 15.87 -18.53
N ARG A 213 -0.91 16.98 -18.77
CA ARG A 213 -1.23 17.48 -20.11
C ARG A 213 0.09 17.78 -20.82
N THR A 214 0.50 16.99 -21.82
CA THR A 214 1.30 17.57 -22.91
C THR A 214 0.38 18.58 -23.57
N HIS A 215 0.68 19.87 -23.44
CA HIS A 215 0.15 20.85 -24.37
C HIS A 215 0.69 20.44 -25.75
N THR A 216 -0.08 19.64 -26.48
CA THR A 216 0.00 19.65 -27.93
C THR A 216 -0.46 21.05 -28.31
N ASN A 217 0.50 21.94 -28.56
CA ASN A 217 0.26 23.12 -29.36
C ASN A 217 -0.12 22.61 -30.76
N THR A 218 -1.40 22.28 -30.96
CA THR A 218 -1.98 22.24 -32.30
C THR A 218 -2.03 23.67 -32.78
N LEU A 219 -0.93 24.09 -33.43
CA LEU A 219 -0.94 25.17 -34.40
C LEU A 219 -1.77 24.66 -35.59
N PHE A 220 -2.99 25.17 -35.73
CA PHE A 220 -3.69 25.28 -36.99
C PHE A 220 -3.82 26.76 -37.31
#